data_AF-A0A9C9DEI8-F1
#
_entry.id   AF-A0A9C9DEI8-F1
#
_cell.length_a   1.000
_cell.length_b   1.000
_cell.length_c   1.000
_cell.angle_alpha   90.00
_cell.angle_beta   90.00
_cell.angle_gamma   90.00
#
_symmetry.space_group_name_H-M   'P 1'
#
loop_
_entity.id
_entity.type
_entity.pdbx_description
1 polymer ?
#
loop_
_entity_poly.entity_id
_entity_poly.type
_entity_poly.pdbx_seq_one_letter_code
_entity_poly.pdbx_strand_id
1 'polypeptide(L)'
;MPPHSILSSQASIAGLALTPDEREQMTRFLRHLVQTPSPFGEEEVIARLIQEHLSEIGLADVTTTDRVGNVVVRLGTGDGPTLLYDVHMDTVL
;
A
#
# COMPACT_ATOMS: atom_id res chain seq x y z
N MET A 1 -37.54 13.88 -0.94
CA MET A 1 -36.26 13.21 -0.62
C MET A 1 -35.32 14.31 -0.12
N PRO A 2 -34.88 14.32 1.14
CA PRO A 2 -34.00 15.38 1.62
C PRO A 2 -32.58 15.17 1.05
N PRO A 3 -31.80 16.24 0.83
CA PRO A 3 -30.44 16.13 0.36
C PRO A 3 -29.56 15.55 1.47
N HIS A 4 -28.71 14.58 1.10
CA HIS A 4 -27.66 14.06 1.98
C HIS A 4 -26.66 15.18 2.27
N SER A 5 -26.74 15.73 3.47
CA SER A 5 -25.72 16.61 4.05
C SER A 5 -24.43 15.81 4.23
N ILE A 6 -23.50 15.95 3.29
CA ILE A 6 -22.12 15.49 3.46
C ILE A 6 -21.45 16.52 4.38
N LEU A 7 -21.45 16.24 5.68
CA LEU A 7 -20.58 16.93 6.63
C LEU A 7 -19.14 16.65 6.20
N SER A 8 -18.55 17.63 5.51
CA SER A 8 -17.14 17.69 5.17
C SER A 8 -16.33 17.80 6.45
N SER A 9 -15.92 16.65 6.98
CA SER A 9 -14.78 16.56 7.87
C SER A 9 -13.55 16.93 7.05
N GLN A 10 -13.05 18.16 7.23
CA GLN A 10 -11.71 18.49 6.74
C GLN A 10 -10.70 17.80 7.65
N ALA A 11 -10.30 16.58 7.29
CA ALA A 11 -9.07 16.01 7.79
C ALA A 11 -7.93 16.95 7.37
N SER A 12 -7.27 17.56 8.35
CA SER A 12 -6.11 18.41 8.09
C SER A 12 -4.99 17.56 7.48
N ILE A 13 -4.58 17.91 6.25
CA ILE A 13 -3.45 17.25 5.56
C ILE A 13 -2.15 17.38 6.37
N ALA A 14 -2.07 18.35 7.28
CA ALA A 14 -0.90 18.52 8.15
C ALA A 14 -0.65 17.30 9.06
N GLY A 15 -1.69 16.51 9.39
CA GLY A 15 -1.55 15.26 10.15
C GLY A 15 -1.14 14.05 9.30
N LEU A 16 -1.01 14.20 7.97
CA LEU A 16 -0.65 13.13 7.03
C LEU A 16 0.81 13.22 6.58
N ALA A 17 1.56 14.22 7.05
CA ALA A 17 2.97 14.38 6.70
C ALA A 17 3.81 13.32 7.42
N LEU A 18 4.67 12.62 6.66
CA LEU A 18 5.65 11.71 7.24
C LEU A 18 6.64 12.46 8.13
N THR A 19 6.87 11.92 9.31
CA THR A 19 7.98 12.27 10.19
C THR A 19 9.32 12.01 9.48
N PRO A 20 10.43 12.61 9.96
CA PRO A 20 11.76 12.32 9.42
C PRO A 20 12.11 10.84 9.42
N ASP A 21 11.75 10.11 10.47
CA ASP A 21 12.04 8.68 10.61
C ASP A 21 11.20 7.82 9.66
N GLU A 22 9.93 8.14 9.47
CA GLU A 22 9.07 7.47 8.48
C GLU A 22 9.57 7.73 7.05
N ARG A 23 10.01 8.97 6.76
CA ARG A 23 10.59 9.31 5.46
C ARG A 23 11.86 8.51 5.18
N GLU A 24 12.74 8.38 6.18
CA GLU A 24 13.97 7.59 6.02
C GLU A 24 13.65 6.10 5.85
N GLN A 25 12.72 5.55 6.62
CA GLN A 25 12.24 4.17 6.46
C GLN A 25 11.67 3.94 5.05
N MET A 26 10.78 4.82 4.58
CA MET A 26 10.20 4.73 3.26
C MET A 26 11.23 4.89 2.14
N THR A 27 12.24 5.74 2.32
CA THR A 27 13.34 5.92 1.36
C THR A 27 14.19 4.65 1.27
N ARG A 28 14.51 4.02 2.41
CA ARG A 28 15.24 2.75 2.44
C ARG A 28 14.44 1.63 1.78
N PHE A 29 13.14 1.53 2.07
CA PHE A 29 12.26 0.55 1.45
C PHE A 29 12.15 0.75 -0.07
N LEU A 30 11.93 1.98 -0.53
CA LEU A 30 11.89 2.31 -1.95
C LEU A 30 13.20 1.95 -2.66
N ARG A 31 14.35 2.19 -2.02
CA ARG A 31 15.65 1.78 -2.58
C ARG A 31 15.72 0.27 -2.77
N HIS A 32 15.26 -0.52 -1.80
CA HIS A 32 15.22 -1.98 -1.92
C HIS A 32 14.27 -2.44 -3.03
N LEU A 33 13.10 -1.82 -3.17
CA LEU A 33 12.18 -2.10 -4.27
C LEU A 33 12.86 -1.89 -5.63
N VAL A 34 13.49 -0.72 -5.83
CA VAL A 34 14.15 -0.37 -7.10
C VAL A 34 15.36 -1.26 -7.40
N GLN A 35 16.08 -1.71 -6.36
CA GLN A 35 17.23 -2.61 -6.52
C GLN A 35 16.85 -4.06 -6.79
N THR A 36 15.58 -4.42 -6.62
CA THR A 36 15.08 -5.78 -6.82
C THR A 36 14.56 -5.90 -8.25
N PRO A 37 15.22 -6.67 -9.14
CA PRO A 37 14.69 -6.93 -10.47
C PRO A 37 13.32 -7.58 -10.38
N SER A 38 12.39 -7.09 -11.19
CA SER A 38 11.02 -7.60 -11.25
C SER A 38 10.54 -7.52 -12.70
N PRO A 39 11.08 -8.34 -13.62
CA PRO A 39 10.55 -8.39 -14.97
C PRO A 39 9.14 -9.00 -14.95
N PHE A 40 8.37 -8.69 -15.99
CA PHE A 40 7.04 -9.27 -16.17
C PHE A 40 7.07 -10.80 -16.07
N GLY A 41 6.25 -11.35 -15.18
CA GLY A 41 6.13 -12.79 -14.91
C GLY A 41 7.12 -13.35 -13.89
N GLU A 42 8.03 -12.54 -13.34
CA GLU A 42 9.00 -12.95 -12.31
C GLU A 42 8.90 -12.09 -11.04
N GLU A 43 7.70 -11.63 -10.69
CA GLU A 43 7.45 -10.69 -9.59
C GLU A 43 7.45 -11.33 -8.19
N GLU A 44 7.69 -12.64 -8.06
CA GLU A 44 7.60 -13.35 -6.78
C GLU A 44 8.53 -12.74 -5.71
N VAL A 45 9.75 -12.36 -6.12
CA VAL A 45 10.75 -11.79 -5.21
C VAL A 45 10.32 -10.43 -4.68
N ILE A 46 9.82 -9.55 -5.56
CA ILE A 46 9.36 -8.21 -5.15
C ILE A 46 8.07 -8.31 -4.32
N ALA A 47 7.17 -9.24 -4.66
CA ALA A 47 5.93 -9.47 -3.92
C ALA A 47 6.20 -9.93 -2.49
N ARG A 48 7.20 -10.80 -2.29
CA ARG A 48 7.63 -11.22 -0.94
C ARG A 48 8.25 -10.04 -0.16
N LEU A 49 9.09 -9.24 -0.80
CA LEU A 49 9.70 -8.06 -0.17
C LEU A 49 8.64 -7.05 0.29
N ILE A 50 7.58 -6.85 -0.50
CA ILE A 50 6.44 -5.99 -0.11
C ILE A 50 5.68 -6.58 1.08
N GLN A 51 5.40 -7.89 1.08
CA GLN A 51 4.73 -8.55 2.20
C GLN A 51 5.52 -8.46 3.51
N GLU A 52 6.85 -8.66 3.45
CA GLU A 52 7.75 -8.52 4.60
C GLU A 52 7.65 -7.11 5.18
N HIS A 53 7.72 -6.08 4.32
CA HIS A 53 7.59 -4.69 4.77
C HIS A 53 6.20 -4.37 5.35
N LEU A 54 5.12 -4.85 4.72
CA LEU A 54 3.76 -4.70 5.26
C LEU A 54 3.62 -5.34 6.63
N SER A 55 4.28 -6.48 6.86
CA SER A 55 4.34 -7.11 8.18
C SER A 55 5.10 -6.26 9.19
N GLU A 56 6.24 -5.68 8.83
CA GLU A 56 7.04 -4.81 9.71
C GLU A 56 6.26 -3.60 10.21
N ILE A 57 5.38 -3.04 9.38
CA ILE A 57 4.53 -1.89 9.73
C ILE A 57 3.18 -2.30 10.35
N GLY A 58 3.00 -3.58 10.69
CA GLY A 58 1.84 -4.07 11.43
C GLY A 58 0.59 -4.34 10.57
N LEU A 59 0.75 -4.55 9.26
CA LEU A 59 -0.35 -4.83 8.33
C LEU A 59 -0.44 -6.31 7.90
N ALA A 60 0.28 -7.22 8.58
CA ALA A 60 0.27 -8.64 8.23
C ALA A 60 -1.14 -9.24 8.21
N ASP A 61 -1.96 -8.97 9.23
CA ASP A 61 -3.30 -9.57 9.40
C ASP A 61 -4.33 -9.13 8.35
N VAL A 62 -4.05 -8.03 7.65
CA VAL A 62 -4.92 -7.43 6.63
C VAL A 62 -4.36 -7.60 5.21
N THR A 63 -3.24 -8.32 5.08
CA THR A 63 -2.56 -8.57 3.82
C THR A 63 -2.83 -10.00 3.35
N THR A 64 -3.12 -10.15 2.06
CA THR A 64 -3.33 -11.45 1.41
C THR A 64 -2.60 -11.48 0.08
N THR A 65 -2.26 -12.69 -0.39
CA THR A 65 -1.75 -12.91 -1.74
C THR A 65 -2.79 -13.67 -2.54
N ASP A 66 -3.11 -13.18 -3.74
CA ASP A 66 -4.03 -13.89 -4.62
C ASP A 66 -3.33 -15.01 -5.43
N ARG A 67 -4.11 -15.74 -6.22
CA ARG A 67 -3.60 -16.87 -7.03
C ARG A 67 -2.61 -16.47 -8.14
N VAL A 68 -2.49 -15.19 -8.48
CA VAL A 68 -1.55 -14.72 -9.51
C VAL A 68 -0.37 -13.94 -8.91
N GLY A 69 -0.28 -13.87 -7.58
CA GLY A 69 0.85 -13.24 -6.88
C GLY A 69 0.65 -11.78 -6.51
N ASN A 70 -0.56 -11.22 -6.69
CA ASN A 70 -0.83 -9.85 -6.24
C ASN A 70 -0.83 -9.79 -4.72
N VAL A 71 -0.23 -8.74 -4.16
CA VAL A 71 -0.29 -8.42 -2.73
C VAL A 71 -1.45 -7.45 -2.50
N VAL A 72 -2.46 -7.89 -1.75
CA VAL A 72 -3.71 -7.14 -1.53
C VAL A 72 -3.87 -6.82 -0.06
N VAL A 73 -4.02 -5.54 0.25
CA VAL A 73 -4.27 -5.02 1.61
C VAL A 73 -5.70 -4.49 1.68
N ARG A 74 -6.46 -4.90 2.72
CA ARG A 74 -7.83 -4.41 2.95
C ARG A 74 -7.93 -3.71 4.30
N LEU A 75 -8.09 -2.39 4.27
CA LEU A 75 -8.23 -1.54 5.46
C LEU A 75 -9.67 -1.02 5.61
N GLY A 76 -10.14 -0.93 6.86
CA GLY A 76 -11.47 -0.42 7.20
C GLY A 76 -12.52 -1.52 7.44
N THR A 77 -13.72 -1.10 7.83
CA THR A 77 -14.82 -1.99 8.23
C THR A 77 -15.72 -2.42 7.07
N GLY A 78 -15.69 -1.69 5.96
CA GLY A 78 -16.56 -1.91 4.80
C GLY A 78 -17.91 -1.19 4.86
N ASP A 79 -18.18 -0.38 5.87
CA ASP A 79 -19.46 0.33 6.07
C ASP A 79 -19.63 1.60 5.20
N GLY A 80 -18.78 1.79 4.18
CA GLY A 80 -18.75 2.99 3.35
C GLY A 80 -18.18 2.76 1.95
N PRO A 81 -18.01 3.83 1.16
CA PRO A 81 -17.42 3.76 -0.16
C PRO A 81 -16.04 3.12 -0.12
N THR A 82 -15.76 2.23 -1.07
CA THR A 82 -14.44 1.60 -1.22
C THR A 82 -13.56 2.45 -2.13
N LEU A 83 -12.34 2.74 -1.67
CA LEU A 83 -11.27 3.32 -2.50
C LEU A 83 -10.23 2.24 -2.79
N LEU A 84 -9.85 2.09 -4.06
CA LEU A 84 -8.80 1.18 -4.49
C LEU A 84 -7.56 1.98 -4.91
N TYR A 85 -6.42 1.64 -4.33
CA TYR A 85 -5.11 2.01 -4.85
C TYR A 85 -4.55 0.80 -5.59
N ASP A 86 -4.19 0.99 -6.86
CA ASP A 86 -3.70 -0.07 -7.73
C ASP A 86 -2.35 0.34 -8.35
N VAL A 87 -1.38 -0.57 -8.28
CA VAL A 87 0.01 -0.36 -8.70
C VAL A 87 0.57 -1.67 -9.21
N HIS A 88 1.33 -1.62 -10.31
CA HIS A 88 2.03 -2.78 -10.85
C HIS A 88 3.45 -2.87 -10.26
N MET A 89 3.94 -4.10 -10.04
CA MET A 89 5.26 -4.35 -9.44
C MET A 89 6.34 -4.68 -10.47
N ASP A 90 5.95 -4.94 -11.71
CA ASP A 90 6.86 -5.26 -12.79
C ASP A 90 7.59 -4.02 -13.31
N THR A 91 8.76 -4.28 -13.90
CA THR A 91 9.71 -3.31 -14.39
C THR A 91 10.17 -3.71 -15.79
N VAL A 92 10.53 -2.72 -16.59
CA VAL A 92 11.20 -2.94 -17.86
C VAL A 92 12.70 -3.15 -17.58
N LEU A 93 13.29 -4.19 -18.17
CA LEU A 93 14.72 -4.49 -18.09
C LEU A 93 15.55 -3.64 -19.06
#